data_AF-A0A5C6DB70-F1
#
_entry.id   AF-A0A5C6DB70-F1
#
_cell.length_a   1.000
_cell.length_b   1.000
_cell.length_c   1.000
_cell.angle_alpha   90.00
_cell.angle_beta   90.00
_cell.angle_gamma   90.00
#
_symmetry.space_group_name_H-M   'P 1'
#
loop_
_entity.id
_entity.type
_entity.pdbx_description
1 polymer ?
#
loop_
_entity_poly.entity_id
_entity_poly.type
_entity_poly.pdbx_seq_one_letter_code
_entity_poly.pdbx_strand_id
1 'polypeptide(L)'
;MSVVPGVSGGRYPTFLSQFMNDWNALRDAIRVAKSLWTGCHWTTQFGSLGIDLSGLRSRQAMLAAKATRGAESHCWSEAAKWLASVEQDASLAAGLADLALRAARGDDLLAANRYLGEAIALEEKYRSSIAYASVRKVFEQGNSLEPLTR
;
A
#
# COMPACT_ATOMS: atom_id res chain seq x y z
N MET A 1 46.47 25.92 -28.44
CA MET A 1 45.18 25.21 -28.48
C MET A 1 45.44 23.73 -28.28
N SER A 2 45.24 23.20 -27.07
CA SER A 2 45.31 21.74 -26.83
C SER A 2 44.32 21.36 -25.74
N VAL A 3 43.17 20.88 -26.23
CA VAL A 3 42.30 19.78 -25.78
C VAL A 3 42.21 19.49 -24.26
N VAL A 4 41.00 19.70 -23.74
CA VAL A 4 40.46 19.25 -22.45
C VAL A 4 40.31 17.72 -22.44
N PRO A 5 40.61 17.00 -21.34
CA PRO A 5 40.26 15.58 -21.23
C PRO A 5 38.75 15.45 -20.98
N GLY A 6 38.05 14.84 -21.94
CA GLY A 6 36.64 14.46 -21.80
C GLY A 6 36.49 13.37 -20.74
N VAL A 7 35.70 13.69 -19.71
CA VAL A 7 35.33 12.78 -18.63
C VAL A 7 34.46 11.64 -19.19
N SER A 8 34.87 10.41 -18.89
CA SER A 8 34.25 9.15 -19.26
C SER A 8 32.74 9.09 -18.94
N GLY A 9 31.91 8.93 -19.98
CA GLY A 9 30.54 8.47 -19.85
C GLY A 9 30.52 6.98 -19.51
N GLY A 10 30.57 6.65 -18.23
CA GLY A 10 30.39 5.28 -17.74
C GLY A 10 28.96 4.82 -18.00
N ARG A 11 28.76 3.98 -19.02
CA ARG A 11 27.56 3.14 -19.13
C ARG A 11 27.58 2.20 -17.93
N TYR A 12 26.60 2.33 -17.04
CA TYR A 12 26.40 1.35 -15.98
C TYR A 12 26.21 -0.04 -16.60
N PRO A 13 26.80 -1.10 -16.05
CA PRO A 13 26.52 -2.46 -16.49
C PRO A 13 25.01 -2.72 -16.43
N THR A 14 24.48 -3.43 -17.43
CA THR A 14 23.05 -3.71 -17.65
C THR A 14 22.34 -4.23 -16.38
N PHE A 15 23.07 -4.96 -15.55
CA PHE A 15 22.64 -5.45 -14.24
C PHE A 15 22.22 -4.33 -13.29
N LEU A 16 23.03 -3.27 -13.13
CA LEU A 16 22.70 -2.15 -12.24
C LEU A 16 21.51 -1.33 -12.75
N SER A 17 21.37 -1.18 -14.07
CA SER A 17 20.20 -0.51 -14.65
C SER A 17 18.90 -1.30 -14.46
N GLN A 18 18.97 -2.63 -14.49
CA GLN A 18 17.81 -3.49 -14.26
C GLN A 18 17.37 -3.45 -12.79
N PHE A 19 18.31 -3.64 -11.85
CA PHE A 19 18.05 -3.52 -10.41
C PHE A 19 17.47 -2.14 -10.03
N MET A 20 18.00 -1.06 -10.60
CA MET A 20 17.46 0.29 -10.35
C MET A 20 16.02 0.46 -10.90
N ASN A 21 15.66 -0.23 -11.98
CA ASN A 21 14.32 -0.18 -12.56
C ASN A 21 13.30 -0.97 -11.73
N ASP A 22 13.68 -2.12 -11.18
CA ASP A 22 12.79 -2.97 -10.36
C ASP A 22 12.39 -2.27 -9.04
N TRP A 23 13.32 -1.52 -8.42
CA TRP A 23 13.02 -0.71 -7.23
C TRP A 23 12.13 0.50 -7.51
N ASN A 24 12.25 1.10 -8.69
CA ASN A 24 11.38 2.20 -9.10
C ASN A 24 9.96 1.69 -9.34
N ALA A 25 9.81 0.55 -10.02
CA ALA A 25 8.52 -0.11 -10.22
C ALA A 25 7.86 -0.50 -8.89
N LEU A 26 8.61 -1.09 -7.96
CA LEU A 26 8.11 -1.43 -6.62
C LEU A 26 7.67 -0.17 -5.85
N ARG A 27 8.49 0.88 -5.86
CA ARG A 27 8.15 2.16 -5.22
C ARG A 27 6.87 2.76 -5.81
N ASP A 28 6.72 2.72 -7.12
CA ASP A 28 5.54 3.27 -7.79
C ASP A 28 4.28 2.44 -7.48
N ALA A 29 4.39 1.12 -7.46
CA ALA A 29 3.31 0.23 -7.04
C ALA A 29 2.88 0.53 -5.59
N ILE A 30 3.84 0.72 -4.67
CA ILE A 30 3.55 1.09 -3.28
C ILE A 30 2.83 2.43 -3.21
N ARG A 31 3.30 3.43 -3.96
CA ARG A 31 2.65 4.76 -4.01
C ARG A 31 1.20 4.66 -4.47
N VAL A 32 0.94 3.86 -5.50
CA VAL A 32 -0.43 3.61 -5.99
C VAL A 32 -1.26 2.88 -4.93
N ALA A 33 -0.75 1.80 -4.34
CA ALA A 33 -1.45 1.04 -3.30
C ALA A 33 -1.86 1.91 -2.10
N LYS A 34 -0.96 2.80 -1.64
CA LYS A 34 -1.23 3.76 -0.58
C LYS A 34 -2.36 4.74 -0.92
N SER A 35 -2.50 5.11 -2.19
CA SER A 35 -3.60 5.98 -2.63
C SER A 35 -4.93 5.23 -2.73
N LEU A 36 -4.88 3.96 -3.15
CA LEU A 36 -6.06 3.10 -3.32
C LEU A 36 -6.69 2.71 -1.99
N TRP A 37 -5.88 2.42 -0.97
CA TRP A 37 -6.40 2.05 0.35
C TRP A 37 -5.94 3.03 1.41
N THR A 38 -6.82 3.99 1.68
CA THR A 38 -6.67 4.96 2.76
C THR A 38 -7.80 4.87 3.78
N GLY A 39 -8.91 4.23 3.42
CA GLY A 39 -10.16 4.12 4.19
C GLY A 39 -11.19 3.29 3.42
N CYS A 40 -12.46 3.39 3.80
CA CYS A 40 -13.56 2.67 3.15
C CYS A 40 -13.95 3.34 1.82
N HIS A 41 -13.65 2.69 0.70
CA HIS A 41 -14.00 3.17 -0.66
C HIS A 41 -14.82 2.13 -1.44
N TRP A 42 -15.28 1.09 -0.74
CA TRP A 42 -16.14 0.05 -1.26
C TRP A 42 -17.50 0.13 -0.55
N THR A 43 -18.54 -0.35 -1.23
CA THR A 43 -19.88 -0.42 -0.68
C THR A 43 -19.87 -1.26 0.59
N THR A 44 -20.26 -0.65 1.71
CA THR A 44 -20.31 -1.29 3.02
C THR A 44 -21.53 -0.81 3.74
N GLN A 45 -22.47 -1.72 4.00
CA GLN A 45 -23.60 -1.44 4.87
C GLN A 45 -23.22 -1.71 6.32
N PHE A 46 -23.47 -0.73 7.19
CA PHE A 46 -23.07 -0.80 8.59
C PHE A 46 -24.26 -0.59 9.54
N GLY A 47 -24.32 -1.44 10.57
CA GLY A 47 -25.34 -1.38 11.61
C GLY A 47 -26.74 -1.78 11.15
N SER A 48 -27.70 -1.73 12.08
CA SER A 48 -29.11 -2.11 11.83
C SER A 48 -29.84 -1.18 10.87
N LEU A 49 -29.33 0.03 10.66
CA LEU A 49 -29.88 1.01 9.72
C LEU A 49 -29.28 0.89 8.31
N GLY A 50 -28.32 -0.01 8.09
CA GLY A 50 -27.74 -0.25 6.76
C GLY A 50 -27.01 0.97 6.18
N ILE A 51 -26.34 1.75 7.03
CA ILE A 51 -25.65 2.97 6.63
C ILE A 51 -24.55 2.63 5.62
N ASP A 52 -24.54 3.27 4.45
CA ASP A 52 -23.45 3.11 3.49
C ASP A 52 -22.23 3.94 3.91
N LEU A 53 -21.10 3.25 4.11
CA LEU A 53 -19.83 3.85 4.49
C LEU A 53 -18.89 4.09 3.30
N SER A 54 -19.33 3.81 2.07
CA SER A 54 -18.54 4.03 0.86
C SER A 54 -18.10 5.50 0.74
N GLY A 55 -16.78 5.71 0.70
CA GLY A 55 -16.16 7.03 0.58
C GLY A 55 -16.14 7.85 1.86
N LEU A 56 -16.66 7.33 2.97
CA LEU A 56 -16.69 8.04 4.25
C LEU A 56 -15.43 7.79 5.08
N ARG A 57 -15.05 8.84 5.82
CA ARG A 57 -14.00 8.84 6.84
C ARG A 57 -14.56 8.75 8.24
N SER A 58 -13.76 8.25 9.16
CA SER A 58 -14.09 8.18 10.59
C SER A 58 -14.58 9.54 11.13
N ARG A 59 -13.89 10.62 10.76
CA ARG A 59 -14.26 11.99 11.14
C ARG A 59 -15.62 12.42 10.60
N GLN A 60 -15.96 12.05 9.36
CA GLN A 60 -17.23 12.40 8.73
C GLN A 60 -18.38 11.62 9.40
N ALA A 61 -18.20 10.32 9.65
CA ALA A 61 -19.16 9.53 10.40
C ALA A 61 -19.37 10.06 11.83
N MET A 62 -18.31 10.55 12.49
CA MET A 62 -18.42 11.19 13.80
C MET A 62 -19.21 12.51 13.76
N LEU A 63 -19.10 13.29 12.68
CA LEU A 63 -19.94 14.47 12.49
C LEU A 63 -21.41 14.08 12.29
N ALA A 64 -21.68 13.04 11.51
CA ALA A 64 -23.04 12.51 11.35
C ALA A 64 -23.63 12.02 12.68
N ALA A 65 -22.83 11.35 13.51
CA ALA A 65 -23.23 10.92 14.86
C ALA A 65 -23.66 12.10 15.75
N LYS A 66 -22.94 13.24 15.66
CA LYS A 66 -23.26 14.46 16.42
C LYS A 66 -24.48 15.22 15.89
N ALA A 67 -24.76 15.08 14.59
CA ALA A 67 -25.88 15.75 13.92
C ALA A 67 -27.21 14.98 14.06
N THR A 68 -27.15 13.69 14.36
CA THR A 68 -28.31 12.80 14.48
C THR A 68 -28.66 12.52 15.94
N ARG A 69 -29.78 11.83 16.21
CA ARG A 69 -30.24 11.51 17.57
C ARG A 69 -30.65 10.05 17.70
N GLY A 70 -30.69 9.56 18.94
CA GLY A 70 -31.19 8.22 19.26
C GLY A 70 -30.38 7.11 18.60
N ALA A 71 -31.07 6.09 18.07
CA ALA A 71 -30.45 4.91 17.46
C ALA A 71 -29.55 5.24 16.26
N GLU A 72 -29.89 6.28 15.49
CA GLU A 72 -29.10 6.72 14.34
C GLU A 72 -27.74 7.28 14.77
N SER A 73 -27.73 8.13 15.80
CA SER A 73 -26.49 8.67 16.39
C SER A 73 -25.57 7.55 16.90
N HIS A 74 -26.16 6.53 17.53
CA HIS A 74 -25.40 5.36 17.99
C HIS A 74 -24.80 4.57 16.83
N CYS A 75 -25.57 4.29 15.78
CA CYS A 75 -25.06 3.59 14.58
C CYS A 75 -23.92 4.36 13.91
N TRP A 76 -24.04 5.68 13.77
CA TRP A 76 -22.98 6.52 13.23
C TRP A 76 -21.73 6.56 14.12
N SER A 77 -21.89 6.51 15.44
CA SER A 77 -20.77 6.46 16.38
C SER A 77 -19.98 5.15 16.25
N GLU A 78 -20.66 4.02 16.16
CA GLU A 78 -20.03 2.72 15.93
C GLU A 78 -19.38 2.63 14.55
N ALA A 79 -20.04 3.16 13.51
CA ALA A 79 -19.46 3.26 12.17
C ALA A 79 -18.18 4.09 12.16
N ALA A 80 -18.15 5.21 12.89
CA ALA A 80 -16.96 6.05 13.01
C ALA A 80 -15.79 5.32 13.67
N LYS A 81 -16.05 4.50 14.71
CA LYS A 81 -15.03 3.67 15.36
C LYS A 81 -14.49 2.61 14.40
N TRP A 82 -15.38 1.91 13.70
CA TRP A 82 -14.98 0.91 12.72
C TRP A 82 -14.14 1.54 11.59
N LEU A 83 -14.57 2.67 11.03
CA LEU A 83 -13.80 3.41 10.02
C LEU A 83 -12.43 3.85 10.54
N ALA A 84 -12.32 4.25 11.81
CA ALA A 84 -11.04 4.60 12.41
C ALA A 84 -10.09 3.40 12.44
N SER A 85 -10.59 2.19 12.73
CA SER A 85 -9.81 0.96 12.64
C SER A 85 -9.37 0.65 11.21
N VAL A 86 -10.25 0.82 10.21
CA VAL A 86 -9.89 0.66 8.79
C VAL A 86 -8.77 1.63 8.39
N GLU A 87 -8.90 2.90 8.76
CA GLU A 87 -7.91 3.95 8.47
C GLU A 87 -6.56 3.67 9.16
N GLN A 88 -6.59 3.18 10.40
CA GLN A 88 -5.40 2.80 11.14
C GLN A 88 -4.68 1.61 10.49
N ASP A 89 -5.41 0.55 10.13
CA ASP A 89 -4.85 -0.62 9.46
C ASP A 89 -4.31 -0.27 8.06
N ALA A 90 -4.99 0.62 7.32
CA ALA A 90 -4.49 1.14 6.05
C ALA A 90 -3.16 1.90 6.22
N SER A 91 -3.04 2.71 7.27
CA SER A 91 -1.79 3.41 7.59
C SER A 91 -0.68 2.45 8.01
N LEU A 92 -1.00 1.38 8.74
CA LEU A 92 -0.01 0.38 9.15
C LEU A 92 0.48 -0.43 7.94
N ALA A 93 -0.43 -0.83 7.05
CA ALA A 93 -0.08 -1.49 5.79
C ALA A 93 0.83 -0.62 4.91
N ALA A 94 0.58 0.69 4.86
CA ALA A 94 1.44 1.65 4.18
C ALA A 94 2.86 1.69 4.76
N GLY A 95 2.99 1.61 6.09
CA GLY A 95 4.28 1.52 6.78
C GLY A 95 5.02 0.20 6.49
N LEU A 96 4.31 -0.93 6.49
CA LEU A 96 4.85 -2.23 6.13
C LEU A 96 5.37 -2.25 4.68
N ALA A 97 4.63 -1.62 3.75
CA ALA A 97 5.07 -1.50 2.36
C ALA A 97 6.37 -0.69 2.23
N ASP A 98 6.55 0.38 3.04
CA ASP A 98 7.82 1.11 3.06
C ASP A 98 8.97 0.26 3.64
N LEU A 99 8.70 -0.56 4.65
CA LEU A 99 9.68 -1.52 5.18
C LEU A 99 10.04 -2.57 4.13
N ALA A 100 9.07 -3.04 3.34
CA ALA A 100 9.32 -3.96 2.24
C ALA A 100 10.26 -3.35 1.20
N LEU A 101 10.03 -2.10 0.79
CA LEU A 101 10.92 -1.40 -0.15
C LEU A 101 12.34 -1.24 0.40
N ARG A 102 12.49 -0.93 1.70
CA ARG A 102 13.80 -0.82 2.34
C ARG A 102 14.52 -2.16 2.42
N ALA A 103 13.82 -3.22 2.81
CA ALA A 103 14.35 -4.57 2.87
C ALA A 103 14.79 -5.06 1.48
N ALA A 104 13.97 -4.82 0.46
CA ALA A 104 14.28 -5.19 -0.91
C ALA A 104 15.53 -4.45 -1.44
N ARG A 105 15.67 -3.15 -1.16
CA ARG A 105 16.90 -2.40 -1.47
C ARG A 105 18.14 -2.89 -0.73
N GLY A 106 17.96 -3.54 0.43
CA GLY A 106 19.00 -4.17 1.21
C GLY A 106 19.23 -5.65 0.87
N ASP A 107 18.64 -6.14 -0.22
CA ASP A 107 18.70 -7.54 -0.69
C ASP A 107 18.06 -8.58 0.26
N ASP A 108 17.29 -8.13 1.25
CA ASP A 108 16.51 -9.01 2.14
C ASP A 108 15.12 -9.28 1.53
N LEU A 109 15.11 -10.15 0.51
CA LEU A 109 13.90 -10.49 -0.23
C LEU A 109 12.87 -11.24 0.63
N LEU A 110 13.33 -12.01 1.62
CA LEU A 110 12.47 -12.74 2.55
C LEU A 110 11.71 -11.78 3.47
N ALA A 111 12.41 -10.81 4.08
CA ALA A 111 11.76 -9.81 4.90
C ALA A 111 10.82 -8.94 4.07
N ALA A 112 11.22 -8.56 2.85
CA ALA A 112 10.35 -7.79 1.95
C ALA A 112 9.03 -8.53 1.66
N ASN A 113 9.08 -9.82 1.32
CA ASN A 113 7.88 -10.59 1.06
C ASN A 113 7.00 -10.78 2.31
N ARG A 114 7.63 -10.95 3.49
CA ARG A 114 6.92 -11.02 4.77
C ARG A 114 6.13 -9.73 5.04
N TYR A 115 6.79 -8.57 4.93
CA TYR A 115 6.13 -7.27 5.14
C TYR A 115 4.98 -7.04 4.16
N LEU A 116 5.13 -7.41 2.88
CA LEU A 116 4.03 -7.34 1.91
C LEU A 116 2.88 -8.28 2.27
N GLY A 117 3.17 -9.44 2.86
CA GLY A 117 2.17 -10.38 3.34
C GLY A 117 1.37 -9.86 4.51
N GLU A 118 2.04 -9.24 5.47
CA GLU A 118 1.38 -8.56 6.59
C GLU A 118 0.52 -7.40 6.09
N ALA A 119 0.98 -6.62 5.11
CA ALA A 119 0.18 -5.54 4.51
C ALA A 119 -1.09 -6.07 3.81
N ILE A 120 -0.99 -7.19 3.09
CA ILE A 120 -2.13 -7.88 2.46
C ILE A 120 -3.11 -8.38 3.53
N ALA A 121 -2.61 -9.03 4.57
CA ALA A 121 -3.44 -9.57 5.64
C ALA A 121 -4.27 -8.50 6.36
N LEU A 122 -3.74 -7.27 6.49
CA LEU A 122 -4.49 -6.13 7.04
C LEU A 122 -5.64 -5.69 6.13
N GLU A 123 -5.42 -5.67 4.81
CA GLU A 123 -6.46 -5.32 3.83
C GLU A 123 -7.56 -6.40 3.80
N GLU A 124 -7.15 -7.67 3.86
CA GLU A 124 -8.02 -8.86 3.82
C GLU A 124 -8.98 -8.97 5.00
N LYS A 125 -8.72 -8.27 6.12
CA LYS A 125 -9.70 -8.16 7.22
C LYS A 125 -11.01 -7.50 6.78
N TYR A 126 -10.96 -6.63 5.77
CA TYR A 126 -12.08 -5.78 5.38
C TYR A 126 -12.62 -6.10 3.98
N ARG A 127 -11.74 -6.52 3.07
CA ARG A 127 -12.08 -6.82 1.66
C ARG A 127 -11.00 -7.68 1.02
N SER A 128 -11.30 -8.33 -0.09
CA SER A 128 -10.26 -8.98 -0.91
C SER A 128 -9.14 -7.99 -1.24
N SER A 129 -7.88 -8.35 -0.95
CA SER A 129 -6.76 -7.43 -1.19
C SER A 129 -6.57 -7.19 -2.69
N ILE A 130 -6.64 -5.91 -3.07
CA ILE A 130 -6.39 -5.47 -4.44
C ILE A 130 -5.16 -4.57 -4.46
N ALA A 131 -5.01 -3.70 -3.45
CA ALA A 131 -3.93 -2.72 -3.40
C ALA A 131 -2.58 -3.41 -3.18
N TYR A 132 -2.41 -4.11 -2.06
CA TYR A 132 -1.10 -4.67 -1.70
C TYR A 132 -0.81 -6.02 -2.37
N ALA A 133 -1.83 -6.78 -2.78
CA ALA A 133 -1.65 -7.95 -3.63
C ALA A 133 -0.98 -7.59 -4.98
N SER A 134 -1.32 -6.44 -5.55
CA SER A 134 -0.69 -5.94 -6.79
C SER A 134 0.77 -5.56 -6.57
N VAL A 135 1.12 -4.99 -5.40
CA VAL A 135 2.51 -4.67 -5.04
C VAL A 135 3.36 -5.95 -4.93
N ARG A 136 2.84 -6.98 -4.28
CA ARG A 136 3.52 -8.28 -4.17
C ARG A 136 3.80 -8.89 -5.54
N LYS A 137 2.85 -8.83 -6.48
CA LYS A 137 3.08 -9.31 -7.85
C LYS A 137 4.23 -8.58 -8.55
N VAL A 138 4.31 -7.24 -8.42
CA VAL A 138 5.42 -6.45 -8.98
C VAL A 138 6.75 -6.86 -8.35
N PHE A 139 6.78 -7.04 -7.03
CA PHE A 139 7.97 -7.52 -6.31
C PHE A 139 8.40 -8.92 -6.79
N GLU A 140 7.48 -9.86 -6.88
CA GLU A 140 7.75 -11.22 -7.34
C GLU A 140 8.23 -11.23 -8.81
N GLN A 141 7.66 -10.40 -9.68
CA GLN A 141 8.07 -10.29 -11.09
C GLN A 141 9.50 -9.76 -11.23
N GLY A 142 9.88 -8.73 -10.46
CA GLY A 142 11.25 -8.23 -10.43
C GLY A 142 12.26 -9.28 -9.95
N ASN A 143 11.84 -10.17 -9.04
CA ASN A 143 12.71 -11.21 -8.47
C ASN A 143 12.65 -12.57 -9.19
N SER A 144 11.63 -12.82 -10.02
CA SER A 144 11.47 -14.08 -10.78
C SER A 144 12.30 -14.08 -12.08
N LEU A 145 12.86 -12.94 -12.48
CA LEU A 145 13.67 -12.79 -13.70
C LEU A 145 15.15 -13.17 -13.53
N GLU A 146 15.47 -14.07 -12.59
CA GLU A 146 16.71 -14.85 -12.59
C GLU A 146 16.48 -16.21 -13.28
N PRO A 147 16.45 -16.31 -14.63
CA PRO A 147 16.63 -17.58 -15.30
C PRO A 147 18.11 -17.95 -15.21
N LEU A 148 18.40 -18.93 -14.34
CA LEU A 148 19.43 -19.97 -14.48
C LEU A 148 20.45 -19.70 -15.60
N THR A 149 21.53 -18.98 -15.31
CA THR A 149 22.81 -19.18 -16.00
C THR A 149 23.70 -20.03 -15.11
N ARG A 150 23.63 -21.35 -15.34
CA ARG A 150 24.70 -22.30 -15.01
C ARG A 150 25.09 -23.03 -16.28
#